data_AF-A0A8T2XE84-F1
#
_entry.id   AF-A0A8T2XE84-F1
#
_cell.length_a   1.000
_cell.length_b   1.000
_cell.length_c   1.000
_cell.angle_alpha   90.00
_cell.angle_beta   90.00
_cell.angle_gamma   90.00
#
_symmetry.space_group_name_H-M   'P 1'
#
loop_
_entity.id
_entity.type
_entity.pdbx_description
1 polymer ?
#
loop_
_entity_poly.entity_id
_entity_poly.type
_entity_poly.pdbx_seq_one_letter_code
_entity_poly.pdbx_strand_id
1 'polypeptide(L)'
;MLSLRNFWRRHRSKILITAGVLGSGYFLYRLYNAHEQRLADLERELARQRANDELIKAQLQAHFENVQLIADTTTLPHAMQYLRSRIAEELDLSQLTERLQKGKGKPYTLTSSEKLELWDRLKILSFTQMVVSLWAVTILSLYIKVQVNILGRHLYIDTARGLGSSLLLENVDLIDRDDQQKFLAGADFLANNGLLALISNIQAVVTEVIEGAEFGKIMGISLKVAVDALVEDMEAQCQSTGASLTSGMPLAKLLSRVMQIVPSLLREASQNLFIKIIRTVPEVELFFTLLYANNLVD
;
A
#
# COMPACT_ATOMS: atom_id res chain seq x y z
N MET A 1 26.12 84.92 51.19
CA MET A 1 26.19 83.45 50.97
C MET A 1 26.20 82.61 52.27
N LEU A 2 25.53 83.02 53.36
CA LEU A 2 25.52 82.28 54.64
C LEU A 2 24.22 81.47 54.90
N SER A 3 23.15 81.76 54.15
CA SER A 3 21.83 81.11 54.32
C SER A 3 21.81 79.65 53.83
N LEU A 4 22.43 79.39 52.67
CA LEU A 4 22.53 78.05 52.06
C LEU A 4 23.31 77.06 52.95
N ARG A 5 24.35 77.51 53.64
CA ARG A 5 25.19 76.66 54.51
C ARG A 5 24.45 76.21 55.78
N ASN A 6 23.62 77.08 56.35
CA ASN A 6 22.83 76.78 57.53
C ASN A 6 21.60 75.92 57.18
N PHE A 7 20.98 76.16 56.02
CA PHE A 7 19.91 75.32 55.49
C PHE A 7 20.41 73.89 55.20
N TRP A 8 21.58 73.77 54.56
CA TRP A 8 22.23 72.49 54.27
C TRP A 8 22.54 71.69 55.54
N ARG A 9 23.08 72.35 56.59
CA ARG A 9 23.37 71.67 57.87
C ARG A 9 22.11 71.17 58.58
N ARG A 10 20.98 71.89 58.46
CA ARG A 10 19.70 71.53 59.09
C ARG A 10 18.90 70.48 58.32
N HIS A 11 19.05 70.41 57.00
CA HIS A 11 18.30 69.50 56.12
C HIS A 11 19.12 68.36 55.50
N ARG A 12 20.41 68.21 55.83
CA ARG A 12 21.32 67.17 55.26
C ARG A 12 20.71 65.77 55.23
N SER A 13 20.02 65.36 56.30
CA SER A 13 19.41 64.03 56.37
C SER A 13 18.21 63.90 55.43
N LYS A 14 17.41 64.96 55.25
CA LYS A 14 16.24 64.95 54.37
C LYS A 14 16.65 64.94 52.89
N ILE A 15 17.69 65.70 52.53
CA ILE A 15 18.20 65.77 51.16
C ILE A 15 18.85 64.44 50.74
N LEU A 16 19.60 63.79 51.65
CA LEU A 16 20.20 62.48 51.39
C LEU A 16 19.13 61.39 51.22
N ILE A 17 18.06 61.42 52.02
CA ILE A 17 16.94 60.49 51.87
C ILE A 17 16.25 60.69 50.52
N THR A 18 15.96 61.94 50.12
CA THR A 18 15.33 62.20 48.82
C THR A 18 16.21 61.82 47.63
N ALA A 19 17.51 62.08 47.70
CA ALA A 19 18.47 61.68 46.67
C ALA A 19 18.62 60.14 46.61
N GLY A 20 18.59 59.46 47.76
CA GLY A 20 18.61 58.00 47.85
C GLY A 20 17.35 57.37 47.25
N VAL A 21 16.16 57.93 47.52
CA VAL A 21 14.89 57.44 46.95
C VAL A 21 14.86 57.64 45.43
N LEU A 22 15.26 58.81 44.93
CA LEU A 22 15.31 59.07 43.48
C LEU A 22 16.38 58.22 42.77
N GLY A 23 17.57 58.09 43.36
CA GLY A 23 18.64 57.24 42.84
C GLY A 23 18.26 55.76 42.84
N SER A 24 17.62 55.28 43.91
CA SER A 24 17.10 53.91 44.02
C SER A 24 15.98 53.67 43.00
N GLY A 25 15.09 54.63 42.79
CA GLY A 25 14.03 54.55 41.78
C GLY A 25 14.57 54.47 40.35
N TYR A 26 15.55 55.32 40.01
CA TYR A 26 16.22 55.26 38.70
C TYR A 26 17.00 53.96 38.51
N PHE A 27 17.68 53.49 39.55
CA PHE A 27 18.41 52.23 39.51
C PHE A 27 17.47 51.03 39.30
N LEU A 28 16.32 50.99 39.99
CA LEU A 28 15.28 49.98 39.80
C LEU A 28 14.68 50.05 38.39
N TYR A 29 14.35 51.25 37.90
CA TYR A 29 13.86 51.46 36.54
C TYR A 29 14.88 50.97 35.49
N ARG A 30 16.17 51.26 35.69
CA ARG A 30 17.24 50.81 34.79
C ARG A 30 17.40 49.29 34.79
N LEU A 31 17.30 48.64 35.95
CA LEU A 31 17.35 47.18 36.06
C LEU A 31 16.14 46.52 35.39
N TYR A 32 14.95 47.08 35.59
CA TYR A 32 13.72 46.62 34.96
C TYR A 32 13.81 46.73 33.42
N ASN A 33 14.16 47.91 32.88
CA ASN A 33 14.33 48.09 31.43
C ASN A 33 15.41 47.19 30.84
N ALA A 34 16.53 46.99 31.53
CA ALA A 34 17.59 46.08 31.07
C ALA A 34 17.12 44.62 31.06
N HIS A 35 16.24 44.24 31.97
CA HIS A 35 15.66 42.90 32.03
C HIS A 35 14.61 42.70 30.92
N GLU A 36 13.77 43.70 30.67
CA GLU A 36 12.77 43.71 29.60
C GLU A 36 13.43 43.62 28.22
N GLN A 37 14.53 44.33 27.99
CA GLN A 37 15.31 44.23 26.76
C GLN A 37 15.90 42.82 26.54
N ARG A 38 16.44 42.20 27.58
CA ARG A 38 16.98 40.84 27.50
C ARG A 38 15.89 39.81 27.21
N LEU A 39 14.71 39.97 27.80
CA LEU A 39 13.54 39.13 27.49
C LEU A 39 13.14 39.29 26.03
N ALA A 40 13.03 40.53 25.54
CA ALA A 40 12.72 40.80 24.13
C ALA A 40 13.78 40.25 23.16
N ASP A 41 15.06 40.31 23.52
CA ASP A 41 16.13 39.73 22.69
C ASP A 41 16.13 38.21 22.69
N LEU A 42 15.86 37.57 23.84
CA LEU A 42 15.67 36.12 23.93
C LEU A 42 14.45 35.65 23.14
N GLU A 43 13.34 36.39 23.20
CA GLU A 43 12.14 36.10 22.40
C GLU A 43 12.42 36.24 20.91
N ARG A 44 13.17 37.28 20.49
CA ARG A 44 13.62 37.45 19.09
C ARG A 44 14.52 36.31 18.65
N GLU A 45 15.45 35.87 19.49
CA GLU A 45 16.37 34.79 19.15
C GLU A 45 15.64 33.44 19.04
N LEU A 46 14.72 33.16 19.96
CA LEU A 46 13.83 32.00 19.86
C LEU A 46 12.94 32.06 18.62
N ALA A 47 12.43 33.25 18.27
CA ALA A 47 11.64 33.43 17.05
C ALA A 47 12.48 33.18 15.78
N ARG A 48 13.74 33.64 15.76
CA ARG A 48 14.68 33.35 14.66
C ARG A 48 15.02 31.88 14.57
N GLN A 49 15.29 31.22 15.70
CA GLN A 49 15.54 29.78 15.73
C GLN A 49 14.35 29.00 15.19
N ARG A 50 13.13 29.32 15.64
CA ARG A 50 11.90 28.70 15.13
C ARG A 50 11.73 28.91 13.63
N ALA A 51 11.93 30.15 13.16
CA ALA A 51 11.83 30.46 11.74
C ALA A 51 12.87 29.65 10.91
N ASN A 52 14.10 29.53 11.40
CA ASN A 52 15.13 28.73 10.74
C ASN A 52 14.78 27.23 10.76
N ASP A 53 14.30 26.70 11.88
CA ASP A 53 13.87 25.30 11.98
C ASP A 53 12.70 24.99 11.04
N GLU A 54 11.76 25.92 10.88
CA GLU A 54 10.66 25.82 9.93
C GLU A 54 11.14 25.83 8.48
N LEU A 55 12.10 26.70 8.14
CA LEU A 55 12.71 26.74 6.81
C LEU A 55 13.47 25.44 6.49
N ILE A 56 14.23 24.92 7.45
CA ILE A 56 14.95 23.64 7.29
C ILE A 56 13.95 22.49 7.08
N LYS A 57 12.84 22.47 7.84
CA LYS A 57 11.78 21.47 7.65
C LYS A 57 11.10 21.60 6.29
N ALA A 58 10.80 22.82 5.85
CA ALA A 58 10.18 23.07 4.55
C ALA A 58 11.11 22.65 3.39
N GLN A 59 12.40 22.96 3.48
CA GLN A 59 13.40 22.53 2.51
C GLN A 59 13.56 21.00 2.49
N LEU A 60 13.57 20.36 3.66
CA LEU A 60 13.64 18.90 3.77
C LEU A 60 12.42 18.23 3.13
N GLN A 61 11.23 18.78 3.39
CA GLN A 61 9.99 18.28 2.83
C GLN A 61 9.98 18.43 1.30
N ALA A 62 10.37 19.59 0.76
CA ALA A 62 10.43 19.83 -0.67
C ALA A 62 11.48 18.92 -1.37
N HIS A 63 12.63 18.69 -0.74
CA HIS A 63 13.64 17.77 -1.26
C HIS A 63 13.11 16.33 -1.30
N PHE A 64 12.46 15.88 -0.22
CA PHE A 64 11.85 14.56 -0.15
C PHE A 64 10.78 14.36 -1.21
N GLU A 65 9.89 15.35 -1.39
CA GLU A 65 8.82 15.32 -2.40
C GLU A 65 9.38 15.25 -3.82
N ASN A 66 10.44 16.01 -4.13
CA ASN A 66 11.09 15.95 -5.44
C ASN A 66 11.76 14.60 -5.70
N VAL A 67 12.41 14.02 -4.69
CA VAL A 67 13.06 12.70 -4.81
C VAL A 67 12.02 11.58 -5.01
N GLN A 68 10.91 11.62 -4.28
CA GLN A 68 9.79 10.68 -4.49
C GLN A 68 9.15 10.87 -5.87
N LEU A 69 8.97 12.11 -6.30
CA LEU A 69 8.39 12.43 -7.62
C LEU A 69 9.26 11.85 -8.75
N ILE A 70 10.58 12.00 -8.69
CA ILE A 70 11.50 11.45 -9.69
C ILE A 70 11.38 9.92 -9.72
N ALA A 71 11.38 9.28 -8.56
CA ALA A 71 11.23 7.84 -8.46
C ALA A 71 9.91 7.32 -9.06
N ASP A 72 8.80 7.98 -8.75
CA ASP A 72 7.47 7.59 -9.23
C ASP A 72 7.27 7.88 -10.73
N THR A 73 7.91 8.92 -11.27
CA THR A 73 7.73 9.35 -12.67
C THR A 73 8.72 8.73 -13.65
N THR A 74 9.94 8.41 -13.22
CA THR A 74 10.99 7.90 -14.11
C THR A 74 11.42 6.49 -13.75
N THR A 75 11.87 6.26 -12.52
CA THR A 75 12.46 4.98 -12.13
C THR A 75 11.44 3.84 -12.09
N LEU A 76 10.27 4.07 -11.49
CA LEU A 76 9.23 3.06 -11.33
C LEU A 76 8.66 2.58 -12.67
N PRO A 77 8.25 3.46 -13.62
CA PRO A 77 7.78 3.01 -14.93
C PRO A 77 8.82 2.17 -15.70
N HIS A 78 10.09 2.56 -15.68
CA HIS A 78 11.14 1.80 -16.37
C HIS A 78 11.31 0.39 -15.77
N ALA A 79 11.38 0.29 -14.44
CA ALA A 79 11.49 -1.00 -13.77
C ALA A 79 10.23 -1.87 -13.96
N MET A 80 9.05 -1.26 -13.98
CA MET A 80 7.78 -1.96 -14.26
C MET A 80 7.72 -2.52 -15.69
N GLN A 81 8.19 -1.77 -16.69
CA GLN A 81 8.26 -2.26 -18.07
C GLN A 81 9.23 -3.45 -18.19
N TYR A 82 10.38 -3.38 -17.51
CA TYR A 82 11.32 -4.48 -17.47
C TYR A 82 10.72 -5.73 -16.81
N LEU A 83 10.09 -5.57 -15.64
CA LEU A 83 9.41 -6.66 -14.94
C LEU A 83 8.30 -7.28 -15.79
N ARG A 84 7.49 -6.45 -16.47
CA ARG A 84 6.44 -6.91 -17.37
C ARG A 84 7.00 -7.78 -18.50
N SER A 85 8.10 -7.35 -19.12
CA SER A 85 8.75 -8.11 -20.19
C SER A 85 9.29 -9.45 -19.67
N ARG A 86 9.90 -9.47 -18.47
CA ARG A 86 10.38 -10.71 -17.84
C ARG A 86 9.25 -11.67 -17.49
N ILE A 87 8.16 -11.17 -16.92
CA ILE A 87 6.98 -12.01 -16.63
C ILE A 87 6.37 -12.54 -17.94
N ALA A 88 6.30 -11.74 -19.00
CA ALA A 88 5.76 -12.17 -20.29
C ALA A 88 6.65 -13.20 -20.99
N GLU A 89 7.97 -13.11 -20.82
CA GLU A 89 8.95 -14.06 -21.36
C GLU A 89 8.90 -15.41 -20.63
N GLU A 90 8.85 -15.38 -19.29
CA GLU A 90 8.85 -16.60 -18.46
C GLU A 90 7.46 -17.27 -18.38
N LEU A 91 6.38 -16.50 -18.47
CA LEU A 91 4.99 -16.98 -18.39
C LEU A 91 4.23 -16.64 -19.68
N ASP A 92 4.70 -17.18 -20.81
CA ASP A 92 4.12 -16.92 -22.12
C ASP A 92 2.77 -17.62 -22.33
N LEU A 93 1.67 -16.94 -21.95
CA LEU A 93 0.30 -17.35 -22.25
C LEU A 93 -0.08 -17.19 -23.74
N SER A 94 0.67 -16.38 -24.50
CA SER A 94 0.29 -15.98 -25.85
C SER A 94 0.42 -17.16 -26.82
N GLN A 95 1.49 -17.95 -26.70
CA GLN A 95 1.70 -19.17 -27.49
C GLN A 95 0.62 -20.22 -27.24
N LEU A 96 0.20 -20.43 -25.99
CA LEU A 96 -0.86 -21.38 -25.66
C LEU A 96 -2.22 -20.94 -26.19
N THR A 97 -2.54 -19.65 -26.03
CA THR A 97 -3.78 -19.06 -26.54
C THR A 97 -3.84 -19.11 -28.07
N GLU A 98 -2.72 -18.84 -28.75
CA GLU A 98 -2.62 -18.92 -30.20
C GLU A 98 -2.79 -20.36 -30.71
N ARG A 99 -2.19 -21.35 -30.05
CA ARG A 99 -2.41 -22.78 -30.37
C ARG A 99 -3.86 -23.20 -30.17
N LEU A 100 -4.51 -22.73 -29.10
CA LEU A 100 -5.94 -22.95 -28.84
C LEU A 100 -6.85 -22.30 -29.90
N GLN A 101 -6.51 -21.08 -30.33
CA GLN A 101 -7.24 -20.37 -31.38
C GLN A 101 -7.08 -21.03 -32.76
N LYS A 102 -5.85 -21.45 -33.11
CA LYS A 102 -5.57 -22.20 -34.35
C LYS A 102 -6.31 -23.55 -34.39
N GLY A 103 -6.48 -24.21 -33.24
CA GLY A 103 -7.24 -25.44 -33.08
C GLY A 103 -8.75 -25.33 -33.29
N LYS A 104 -9.35 -24.14 -33.08
CA LYS A 104 -10.80 -23.93 -33.32
C LYS A 104 -11.17 -23.96 -34.81
N GLY A 105 -10.23 -23.69 -35.72
CA GLY A 105 -10.50 -23.54 -37.15
C GLY A 105 -10.32 -24.80 -38.01
N LYS A 106 -9.70 -25.88 -37.49
CA LYS A 106 -9.36 -27.08 -38.28
C LYS A 106 -9.62 -28.38 -37.50
N PRO A 107 -10.62 -29.20 -37.89
CA PRO A 107 -11.04 -30.42 -37.17
C PRO A 107 -9.97 -31.52 -37.01
N TYR A 108 -8.83 -31.43 -37.71
CA TYR A 108 -7.84 -32.51 -37.81
C TYR A 108 -6.52 -32.21 -37.08
N THR A 109 -6.43 -31.11 -36.33
CA THR A 109 -5.15 -30.62 -35.80
C THR A 109 -4.94 -30.82 -34.30
N LEU A 110 -6.01 -30.97 -33.52
CA LEU A 110 -5.94 -31.17 -32.06
C LEU A 110 -7.02 -32.16 -31.62
N THR A 111 -6.59 -33.24 -30.99
CA THR A 111 -7.47 -34.27 -30.40
C THR A 111 -8.21 -33.67 -29.20
N SER A 112 -9.42 -34.13 -28.87
CA SER A 112 -10.16 -33.67 -27.68
C SER A 112 -9.34 -33.76 -26.38
N SER A 113 -8.45 -34.74 -26.28
CA SER A 113 -7.53 -34.91 -25.15
C SER A 113 -6.46 -33.81 -25.09
N GLU A 114 -5.79 -33.52 -26.21
CA GLU A 114 -4.76 -32.47 -26.30
C GLU A 114 -5.34 -31.08 -26.04
N LYS A 115 -6.57 -30.85 -26.49
CA LYS A 115 -7.30 -29.61 -26.20
C LYS A 115 -7.53 -29.44 -24.70
N LEU A 116 -7.91 -30.51 -23.99
CA LEU A 116 -8.18 -30.47 -22.54
C LEU A 116 -6.88 -30.21 -21.77
N GLU A 117 -5.79 -30.88 -22.13
CA GLU A 117 -4.47 -30.63 -21.55
C GLU A 117 -4.01 -29.16 -21.77
N LEU A 118 -4.25 -28.60 -22.96
CA LEU A 118 -3.88 -27.21 -23.24
C LEU A 118 -4.71 -26.21 -22.41
N TRP A 119 -5.99 -26.50 -22.19
CA TRP A 119 -6.84 -25.68 -21.31
C TRP A 119 -6.41 -25.77 -19.85
N ASP A 120 -5.97 -26.94 -19.39
CA ASP A 120 -5.55 -27.12 -18.02
C ASP A 120 -4.21 -26.42 -17.74
N ARG A 121 -3.24 -26.57 -18.65
CA ARG A 121 -2.00 -25.77 -18.62
C ARG A 121 -2.27 -24.27 -18.67
N LEU A 122 -3.20 -23.83 -19.54
CA LEU A 122 -3.57 -22.42 -19.63
C LEU A 122 -4.17 -21.90 -18.32
N LYS A 123 -5.04 -22.70 -17.67
CA LYS A 123 -5.64 -22.37 -16.38
C LYS A 123 -4.57 -22.17 -15.30
N ILE A 124 -3.69 -23.14 -15.13
CA ILE A 124 -2.60 -23.10 -14.12
C ILE A 124 -1.67 -21.91 -14.36
N LEU A 125 -1.23 -21.71 -15.61
CA LEU A 125 -0.34 -20.60 -15.95
C LEU A 125 -1.02 -19.23 -15.76
N SER A 126 -2.32 -19.11 -16.06
CA SER A 126 -3.06 -17.86 -15.86
C SER A 126 -3.16 -17.47 -14.39
N PHE A 127 -3.46 -18.42 -13.50
CA PHE A 127 -3.48 -18.18 -12.06
C PHE A 127 -2.09 -17.89 -11.51
N THR A 128 -1.08 -18.66 -11.94
CA THR A 128 0.32 -18.43 -11.58
C THR A 128 0.77 -17.02 -11.97
N GLN A 129 0.50 -16.60 -13.21
CA GLN A 129 0.86 -15.27 -13.69
C GLN A 129 0.17 -14.15 -12.91
N MET A 130 -1.10 -14.31 -12.57
CA MET A 130 -1.81 -13.31 -11.77
C MET A 130 -1.16 -13.12 -10.40
N VAL A 131 -0.89 -14.22 -9.68
CA VAL A 131 -0.31 -14.16 -8.33
C VAL A 131 1.13 -13.66 -8.39
N VAL A 132 1.96 -14.18 -9.29
CA VAL A 132 3.35 -13.72 -9.50
C VAL A 132 3.39 -12.23 -9.84
N SER A 133 2.51 -11.75 -10.72
CA SER A 133 2.45 -10.34 -11.10
C SER A 133 2.11 -9.43 -9.92
N LEU A 134 1.15 -9.84 -9.08
CA LEU A 134 0.78 -9.08 -7.88
C LEU A 134 1.95 -8.98 -6.90
N TRP A 135 2.61 -10.10 -6.63
CA TRP A 135 3.78 -10.16 -5.74
C TRP A 135 4.97 -9.36 -6.30
N ALA A 136 5.26 -9.50 -7.59
CA ALA A 136 6.39 -8.83 -8.19
C ALA A 136 6.20 -7.31 -8.25
N VAL A 137 5.00 -6.83 -8.59
CA VAL A 137 4.68 -5.39 -8.59
C VAL A 137 4.77 -4.80 -7.18
N THR A 138 4.22 -5.50 -6.17
CA THR A 138 4.25 -5.02 -4.79
C THR A 138 5.67 -4.97 -4.24
N ILE A 139 6.46 -6.04 -4.38
CA ILE A 139 7.86 -6.07 -3.92
C ILE A 139 8.70 -5.03 -4.66
N LEU A 140 8.56 -4.92 -5.99
CA LEU A 140 9.30 -3.94 -6.79
C LEU A 140 8.99 -2.50 -6.35
N SER A 141 7.70 -2.19 -6.10
CA SER A 141 7.30 -0.85 -5.66
C SER A 141 7.88 -0.48 -4.29
N LEU A 142 7.89 -1.43 -3.34
CA LEU A 142 8.48 -1.22 -2.02
C LEU A 142 10.00 -1.10 -2.11
N TYR A 143 10.63 -1.97 -2.90
CA TYR A 143 12.08 -1.95 -3.12
C TYR A 143 12.55 -0.61 -3.67
N ILE A 144 11.89 -0.09 -4.71
CA ILE A 144 12.21 1.22 -5.30
C ILE A 144 12.05 2.33 -4.27
N LYS A 145 10.94 2.34 -3.50
CA LYS A 145 10.74 3.35 -2.44
C LYS A 145 11.81 3.30 -1.36
N VAL A 146 12.21 2.10 -0.92
CA VAL A 146 13.28 1.92 0.06
C VAL A 146 14.61 2.42 -0.50
N GLN A 147 14.96 2.04 -1.72
CA GLN A 147 16.20 2.46 -2.36
C GLN A 147 16.27 3.99 -2.55
N VAL A 148 15.17 4.60 -3.01
CA VAL A 148 15.05 6.05 -3.20
C VAL A 148 15.11 6.80 -1.88
N ASN A 149 14.53 6.26 -0.81
CA ASN A 149 14.63 6.86 0.53
C ASN A 149 16.06 6.82 1.08
N ILE A 150 16.77 5.71 0.85
CA ILE A 150 18.18 5.56 1.25
C ILE A 150 19.04 6.53 0.44
N LEU A 151 18.87 6.58 -0.89
CA LEU A 151 19.60 7.49 -1.77
C LEU A 151 19.30 8.95 -1.45
N GLY A 152 18.03 9.29 -1.22
CA GLY A 152 17.59 10.62 -0.80
C GLY A 152 18.22 11.06 0.51
N ARG A 153 18.44 10.15 1.46
CA ARG A 153 19.18 10.44 2.70
C ARG A 153 20.66 10.73 2.46
N HIS A 154 21.30 10.01 1.53
CA HIS A 154 22.68 10.29 1.16
C HIS A 154 22.82 11.65 0.46
N LEU A 155 21.97 11.92 -0.54
CA LEU A 155 21.91 13.19 -1.25
C LEU A 155 21.61 14.37 -0.30
N TYR A 156 20.77 14.16 0.72
CA TYR A 156 20.50 15.14 1.76
C TYR A 156 21.74 15.51 2.58
N ILE A 157 22.52 14.51 3.03
CA ILE A 157 23.73 14.74 3.80
C ILE A 157 24.77 15.52 2.97
N ASP A 158 24.85 15.23 1.68
CA ASP A 158 25.75 15.95 0.77
C ASP A 158 25.24 17.36 0.44
N THR A 159 23.91 17.57 0.36
CA THR A 159 23.28 18.89 0.24
C THR A 159 23.49 19.74 1.51
N ALA A 160 23.36 19.16 2.70
CA ALA A 160 23.60 19.84 3.97
C ALA A 160 25.09 20.21 4.17
N ARG A 161 26.01 19.45 3.57
CA ARG A 161 27.45 19.78 3.50
C ARG A 161 27.76 20.83 2.44
N GLY A 162 27.02 20.85 1.33
CA GLY A 162 27.15 21.78 0.20
C GLY A 162 26.39 23.10 0.33
N LEU A 163 25.62 23.30 1.41
CA LEU A 163 24.83 24.51 1.71
C LEU A 163 25.67 25.76 2.02
N GLY A 164 26.91 25.82 1.52
CA GLY A 164 27.72 27.03 1.41
C GLY A 164 27.62 27.72 0.04
N SER A 165 27.10 27.07 -1.02
CA SER A 165 27.10 27.72 -2.35
C SER A 165 26.10 27.09 -3.35
N SER A 166 25.02 27.81 -3.67
CA SER A 166 24.45 27.92 -5.03
C SER A 166 24.01 26.65 -5.79
N LEU A 167 23.56 25.59 -5.13
CA LEU A 167 23.57 24.23 -5.70
C LEU A 167 22.17 23.60 -5.94
N LEU A 168 21.21 24.31 -6.55
CA LEU A 168 19.90 23.70 -6.85
C LEU A 168 19.50 23.64 -8.33
N LEU A 169 20.29 24.16 -9.26
CA LEU A 169 19.93 24.14 -10.68
C LEU A 169 20.83 23.26 -11.56
N GLU A 170 21.90 22.68 -11.01
CA GLU A 170 22.91 21.97 -11.82
C GLU A 170 23.07 20.47 -11.46
N ASN A 171 22.57 20.01 -10.30
CA ASN A 171 22.90 18.66 -9.78
C ASN A 171 21.86 17.56 -10.01
N VAL A 172 20.76 17.82 -10.72
CA VAL A 172 19.91 16.72 -11.23
C VAL A 172 20.62 15.97 -12.37
N ASP A 173 21.64 16.57 -12.98
CA ASP A 173 22.50 15.94 -14.00
C ASP A 173 23.66 15.09 -13.42
N LEU A 174 23.81 15.06 -12.09
CA LEU A 174 24.91 14.37 -11.38
C LEU A 174 24.44 13.30 -10.38
N ILE A 175 23.26 12.70 -10.59
CA ILE A 175 23.06 11.33 -10.09
C ILE A 175 23.95 10.45 -10.96
N ASP A 176 25.15 10.19 -10.44
CA ASP A 176 26.25 9.50 -11.09
C ASP A 176 25.75 8.20 -11.75
N ARG A 177 26.17 7.98 -13.00
CA ARG A 177 25.80 6.81 -13.82
C ARG A 177 26.07 5.50 -13.08
N ASP A 178 27.00 5.51 -12.12
CA ASP A 178 27.40 4.36 -11.30
C ASP A 178 26.36 3.94 -10.25
N ASP A 179 25.63 4.89 -9.64
CA ASP A 179 24.55 4.61 -8.70
C ASP A 179 23.28 4.13 -9.40
N GLN A 180 22.99 4.67 -10.61
CA GLN A 180 21.97 4.10 -11.49
C GLN A 180 22.31 2.65 -11.86
N GLN A 181 23.57 2.34 -12.14
CA GLN A 181 24.00 1.01 -12.56
C GLN A 181 23.92 -0.02 -11.41
N LYS A 182 24.28 0.38 -10.18
CA LYS A 182 24.10 -0.44 -8.97
C LYS A 182 22.62 -0.61 -8.59
N PHE A 183 21.80 0.43 -8.77
CA PHE A 183 20.36 0.39 -8.55
C PHE A 183 19.66 -0.58 -9.52
N LEU A 184 20.03 -0.51 -10.80
CA LEU A 184 19.53 -1.43 -11.84
C LEU A 184 20.01 -2.87 -11.60
N ALA A 185 21.27 -3.08 -11.20
CA ALA A 185 21.80 -4.41 -10.90
C ALA A 185 21.09 -5.10 -9.72
N GLY A 186 20.62 -4.35 -8.72
CA GLY A 186 19.81 -4.89 -7.62
C GLY A 186 18.39 -5.30 -8.06
N ALA A 187 17.78 -4.52 -8.95
CA ALA A 187 16.50 -4.88 -9.58
C ALA A 187 16.65 -6.12 -10.50
N ASP A 188 17.80 -6.27 -11.16
CA ASP A 188 18.13 -7.45 -11.94
C ASP A 188 18.22 -8.72 -11.10
N PHE A 189 18.71 -8.66 -9.85
CA PHE A 189 18.73 -9.84 -8.97
C PHE A 189 17.31 -10.32 -8.62
N LEU A 190 16.40 -9.38 -8.30
CA LEU A 190 15.00 -9.69 -8.04
C LEU A 190 14.33 -10.31 -9.28
N ALA A 191 14.57 -9.71 -10.45
CA ALA A 191 13.96 -10.13 -11.70
C ALA A 191 14.54 -11.44 -12.26
N ASN A 192 15.83 -11.71 -12.07
CA ASN A 192 16.49 -12.88 -12.66
C ASN A 192 16.50 -14.10 -11.73
N ASN A 193 16.69 -13.93 -10.42
CA ASN A 193 16.77 -15.07 -9.48
C ASN A 193 15.51 -15.19 -8.62
N GLY A 194 15.00 -14.08 -8.09
CA GLY A 194 13.83 -14.07 -7.23
C GLY A 194 12.54 -14.47 -7.97
N LEU A 195 12.36 -13.94 -9.18
CA LEU A 195 11.17 -14.18 -10.00
C LEU A 195 11.04 -15.65 -10.42
N LEU A 196 12.13 -16.30 -10.83
CA LEU A 196 12.10 -17.71 -11.25
C LEU A 196 11.74 -18.65 -10.11
N ALA A 197 12.35 -18.45 -8.93
CA ALA A 197 12.01 -19.23 -7.74
C ALA A 197 10.54 -19.00 -7.33
N LEU A 198 10.09 -17.75 -7.40
CA LEU A 198 8.70 -17.39 -7.09
C LEU A 198 7.70 -18.04 -8.07
N ILE A 199 8.00 -18.01 -9.37
CA ILE A 199 7.19 -18.67 -10.40
C ILE A 199 7.10 -20.16 -10.12
N SER A 200 8.24 -20.83 -9.89
CA SER A 200 8.27 -22.27 -9.63
C SER A 200 7.44 -22.65 -8.39
N ASN A 201 7.59 -21.91 -7.29
CA ASN A 201 6.87 -22.20 -6.05
C ASN A 201 5.36 -21.93 -6.18
N ILE A 202 4.98 -20.78 -6.76
CA ILE A 202 3.57 -20.45 -6.97
C ILE A 202 2.94 -21.44 -7.94
N GLN A 203 3.64 -21.82 -9.01
CA GLN A 203 3.12 -22.80 -9.96
C GLN A 203 2.88 -24.15 -9.28
N ALA A 204 3.79 -24.63 -8.42
CA ALA A 204 3.60 -25.86 -7.67
C ALA A 204 2.35 -25.80 -6.78
N VAL A 205 2.18 -24.71 -6.02
CA VAL A 205 1.01 -24.50 -5.14
C VAL A 205 -0.28 -24.39 -5.95
N VAL A 206 -0.27 -23.64 -7.05
CA VAL A 206 -1.43 -23.48 -7.94
C VAL A 206 -1.82 -24.81 -8.57
N THR A 207 -0.85 -25.59 -9.04
CA THR A 207 -1.06 -26.94 -9.57
C THR A 207 -1.67 -27.85 -8.50
N GLU A 208 -1.11 -27.88 -7.29
CA GLU A 208 -1.65 -28.69 -6.19
C GLU A 208 -3.11 -28.34 -5.86
N VAL A 209 -3.43 -27.05 -5.77
CA VAL A 209 -4.78 -26.58 -5.42
C VAL A 209 -5.78 -26.80 -6.56
N ILE A 210 -5.38 -26.58 -7.81
CA ILE A 210 -6.27 -26.66 -8.98
C ILE A 210 -6.45 -28.10 -9.46
N GLU A 211 -5.38 -28.90 -9.50
CA GLU A 211 -5.43 -30.31 -9.91
C GLU A 211 -5.81 -31.23 -8.74
N GLY A 212 -5.85 -30.70 -7.51
CA GLY A 212 -6.34 -31.41 -6.34
C GLY A 212 -7.73 -31.98 -6.61
N ALA A 213 -7.79 -33.29 -6.81
CA ALA A 213 -9.04 -34.02 -7.04
C ALA A 213 -10.06 -33.74 -5.92
N GLU A 214 -9.56 -33.52 -4.71
CA GLU A 214 -10.33 -33.09 -3.55
C GLU A 214 -11.00 -31.72 -3.75
N PHE A 215 -10.29 -30.71 -4.27
CA PHE A 215 -10.88 -29.38 -4.52
C PHE A 215 -12.01 -29.45 -5.55
N GLY A 216 -11.80 -30.17 -6.66
CA GLY A 216 -12.84 -30.36 -7.68
C GLY A 216 -14.06 -31.11 -7.14
N LYS A 217 -13.84 -32.17 -6.37
CA LYS A 217 -14.90 -32.93 -5.70
C LYS A 217 -15.69 -32.03 -4.73
N ILE A 218 -15.01 -31.23 -3.93
CA ILE A 218 -15.63 -30.36 -2.92
C ILE A 218 -16.37 -29.20 -3.55
N MET A 219 -15.85 -28.61 -4.63
CA MET A 219 -16.59 -27.64 -5.43
C MET A 219 -17.88 -28.27 -5.98
N GLY A 220 -17.82 -29.51 -6.46
CA GLY A 220 -18.98 -30.27 -6.89
C GLY A 220 -20.01 -30.51 -5.78
N ILE A 221 -19.56 -30.95 -4.59
CA ILE A 221 -20.43 -31.15 -3.42
C ILE A 221 -21.05 -29.82 -2.98
N SER A 222 -20.25 -28.75 -2.89
CA SER A 222 -20.70 -27.42 -2.48
C SER A 222 -21.74 -26.87 -3.45
N LEU A 223 -21.50 -27.00 -4.76
CA LEU A 223 -22.44 -26.56 -5.79
C LEU A 223 -23.74 -27.37 -5.75
N LYS A 224 -23.64 -28.69 -5.62
CA LYS A 224 -24.82 -29.57 -5.51
C LYS A 224 -25.67 -29.18 -4.30
N VAL A 225 -25.06 -29.06 -3.13
CA VAL A 225 -25.75 -28.67 -1.89
C VAL A 225 -26.38 -27.28 -2.02
N ALA A 226 -25.69 -26.33 -2.65
CA ALA A 226 -26.24 -24.99 -2.87
C ALA A 226 -27.43 -25.00 -3.84
N VAL A 227 -27.37 -25.81 -4.90
CA VAL A 227 -28.47 -25.98 -5.87
C VAL A 227 -29.64 -26.71 -5.23
N ASP A 228 -29.41 -27.76 -4.44
CA ASP A 228 -30.45 -28.49 -3.71
C ASP A 228 -31.17 -27.54 -2.73
N ALA A 229 -30.41 -26.75 -1.96
CA ALA A 229 -30.96 -25.73 -1.06
C ALA A 229 -31.73 -24.62 -1.82
N LEU A 230 -31.28 -24.26 -3.02
CA LEU A 230 -31.96 -23.29 -3.88
C LEU A 230 -33.30 -23.83 -4.38
N VAL A 231 -33.33 -25.10 -4.77
CA VAL A 231 -34.56 -25.78 -5.19
C VAL A 231 -35.52 -25.91 -4.00
N GLU A 232 -35.04 -26.26 -2.82
CA GLU A 232 -35.85 -26.31 -1.60
C GLU A 232 -36.43 -24.93 -1.22
N ASP A 233 -35.64 -23.85 -1.28
CA ASP A 233 -36.14 -22.49 -1.03
C ASP A 233 -37.15 -22.03 -2.10
N MET A 234 -36.94 -22.45 -3.36
CA MET A 234 -37.93 -22.25 -4.41
C MET A 234 -39.23 -23.01 -4.11
N GLU A 235 -39.16 -24.27 -3.68
CA GLU A 235 -40.32 -25.10 -3.33
C GLU A 235 -41.08 -24.59 -2.11
N ALA A 236 -40.39 -24.23 -1.02
CA ALA A 236 -40.99 -23.73 0.20
C ALA A 236 -41.84 -22.47 -0.05
N GLN A 237 -41.35 -21.56 -0.89
CA GLN A 237 -42.07 -20.34 -1.25
C GLN A 237 -43.11 -20.57 -2.37
N CYS A 238 -43.06 -21.69 -3.08
CA CYS A 238 -44.12 -22.11 -4.00
C CYS A 238 -45.34 -22.66 -3.23
N GLN A 239 -45.12 -23.39 -2.14
CA GLN A 239 -46.17 -23.93 -1.28
C GLN A 239 -47.03 -22.82 -0.65
N SER A 240 -46.45 -21.67 -0.30
CA SER A 240 -47.21 -20.52 0.21
C SER A 240 -48.12 -19.86 -0.84
N THR A 241 -47.92 -20.18 -2.12
CA THR A 241 -48.66 -19.59 -3.26
C THR A 241 -49.58 -20.62 -3.94
N GLY A 242 -49.68 -21.84 -3.42
CA GLY A 242 -50.53 -22.92 -3.93
C GLY A 242 -50.05 -23.54 -5.26
N ALA A 243 -48.81 -23.30 -5.67
CA ALA A 243 -48.21 -23.87 -6.87
C ALA A 243 -47.17 -24.93 -6.48
N SER A 244 -47.11 -26.04 -7.21
CA SER A 244 -46.06 -27.06 -7.03
C SER A 244 -45.11 -27.06 -8.22
N LEU A 245 -43.80 -27.01 -7.95
CA LEU A 245 -42.75 -27.15 -8.99
C LEU A 245 -42.85 -28.49 -9.73
N THR A 246 -43.29 -29.55 -9.04
CA THR A 246 -43.46 -30.89 -9.61
C THR A 246 -44.71 -31.05 -10.47
N SER A 247 -45.66 -30.11 -10.41
CA SER A 247 -46.93 -30.15 -11.17
C SER A 247 -46.89 -29.33 -12.47
N GLY A 248 -45.74 -28.71 -12.79
CA GLY A 248 -45.60 -27.80 -13.93
C GLY A 248 -46.08 -26.38 -13.59
N MET A 249 -45.16 -25.42 -13.60
CA MET A 249 -45.45 -24.00 -13.37
C MET A 249 -45.37 -23.22 -14.69
N PRO A 250 -46.25 -22.22 -14.94
CA PRO A 250 -46.11 -21.31 -16.07
C PRO A 250 -44.77 -20.57 -16.05
N LEU A 251 -44.09 -20.52 -17.20
CA LEU A 251 -42.74 -19.94 -17.35
C LEU A 251 -42.62 -18.50 -16.81
N ALA A 252 -43.66 -17.67 -16.97
CA ALA A 252 -43.69 -16.30 -16.46
C ALA A 252 -43.61 -16.24 -14.92
N LYS A 253 -44.27 -17.17 -14.22
CA LYS A 253 -44.19 -17.26 -12.74
C LYS A 253 -42.82 -17.76 -12.29
N LEU A 254 -42.24 -18.72 -13.02
CA LEU A 254 -40.88 -19.19 -12.77
C LEU A 254 -39.85 -18.07 -12.96
N LEU A 255 -39.96 -17.28 -14.02
CA LEU A 255 -39.08 -16.14 -14.26
C LEU A 255 -39.17 -15.10 -13.14
N SER A 256 -40.40 -14.73 -12.75
CA SER A 256 -40.61 -13.81 -11.62
C SER A 256 -39.97 -14.35 -10.34
N ARG A 257 -40.04 -15.66 -10.12
CA ARG A 257 -39.45 -16.35 -8.96
C ARG A 257 -37.93 -16.31 -8.99
N VAL A 258 -37.32 -16.65 -10.12
CA VAL A 258 -35.86 -16.60 -10.31
C VAL A 258 -35.35 -15.17 -10.06
N MET A 259 -36.03 -14.15 -10.58
CA MET A 259 -35.66 -12.75 -10.37
C MET A 259 -35.70 -12.32 -8.89
N GLN A 260 -36.56 -12.91 -8.07
CA GLN A 260 -36.62 -12.61 -6.63
C GLN A 260 -35.50 -13.27 -5.82
N ILE A 261 -34.92 -14.36 -6.31
CA ILE A 261 -33.88 -15.14 -5.60
C ILE A 261 -32.46 -14.69 -5.96
N VAL A 262 -32.24 -14.14 -7.16
CA VAL A 262 -30.92 -13.62 -7.56
C VAL A 262 -30.34 -12.63 -6.53
N PRO A 263 -31.10 -11.68 -5.95
CA PRO A 263 -30.58 -10.80 -4.91
C PRO A 263 -30.26 -11.50 -3.58
N SER A 264 -30.92 -12.61 -3.24
CA SER A 264 -30.61 -13.36 -2.02
C SER A 264 -29.35 -14.23 -2.16
N LEU A 265 -29.04 -14.68 -3.39
CA LEU A 265 -27.79 -15.37 -3.72
C LEU A 265 -26.55 -14.48 -3.59
N LEU A 266 -26.67 -13.18 -3.85
CA LEU A 266 -25.58 -12.20 -3.84
C LEU A 266 -25.51 -11.35 -2.56
N ARG A 267 -26.23 -11.75 -1.51
CA ARG A 267 -26.23 -11.04 -0.21
C ARG A 267 -24.90 -11.26 0.52
N GLU A 268 -24.57 -10.35 1.44
CA GLU A 268 -23.40 -10.46 2.34
C GLU A 268 -23.28 -11.84 2.99
N ALA A 269 -22.04 -12.32 3.15
CA ALA A 269 -21.74 -13.69 3.60
C ALA A 269 -22.38 -14.05 4.95
N SER A 270 -22.53 -13.08 5.86
CA SER A 270 -23.16 -13.28 7.18
C SER A 270 -24.67 -13.54 7.11
N GLN A 271 -25.32 -13.10 6.03
CA GLN A 271 -26.77 -13.18 5.82
C GLN A 271 -27.15 -14.16 4.71
N ASN A 272 -26.17 -14.69 3.98
CA ASN A 272 -26.39 -15.59 2.86
C ASN A 272 -26.61 -17.03 3.36
N LEU A 273 -27.83 -17.54 3.19
CA LEU A 273 -28.22 -18.89 3.60
C LEU A 273 -27.37 -19.96 2.90
N PHE A 274 -27.10 -19.78 1.61
CA PHE A 274 -26.34 -20.74 0.81
C PHE A 274 -24.89 -20.85 1.30
N ILE A 275 -24.26 -19.73 1.65
CA ILE A 275 -22.90 -19.72 2.22
C ILE A 275 -22.88 -20.45 3.58
N LYS A 276 -23.91 -20.26 4.42
CA LYS A 276 -24.02 -20.98 5.70
C LYS A 276 -24.15 -22.48 5.49
N ILE A 277 -25.02 -22.90 4.56
CA ILE A 277 -25.24 -24.31 4.25
C ILE A 277 -23.96 -24.97 3.71
N ILE A 278 -23.27 -24.32 2.76
CA ILE A 278 -22.00 -24.83 2.21
C ILE A 278 -20.95 -24.98 3.33
N ARG A 279 -20.88 -24.03 4.26
CA ARG A 279 -19.92 -24.07 5.38
C ARG A 279 -20.20 -25.20 6.38
N THR A 280 -21.46 -25.61 6.52
CA THR A 280 -21.85 -26.72 7.42
C THR A 280 -21.65 -28.11 6.81
N VAL A 281 -21.22 -28.20 5.55
CA VAL A 281 -20.94 -29.49 4.91
C VAL A 281 -19.66 -30.10 5.51
N PRO A 282 -19.71 -31.31 6.09
CA PRO A 282 -18.56 -31.92 6.76
C PRO A 282 -17.35 -32.10 5.85
N GLU A 283 -17.56 -32.43 4.58
CA GLU A 283 -16.50 -32.61 3.58
C GLU A 283 -15.79 -31.29 3.27
N VAL A 284 -16.53 -30.18 3.28
CA VAL A 284 -15.97 -28.83 3.07
C VAL A 284 -15.15 -28.42 4.28
N GLU A 285 -15.66 -28.64 5.50
CA GLU A 285 -14.95 -28.33 6.74
C GLU A 285 -13.67 -29.16 6.91
N LEU A 286 -13.74 -30.47 6.64
CA LEU A 286 -12.59 -31.37 6.71
C LEU A 286 -11.49 -30.94 5.73
N PHE A 287 -11.84 -30.57 4.51
CA PHE A 287 -10.88 -30.09 3.53
C PHE A 287 -10.18 -28.80 3.95
N PHE A 288 -10.92 -27.80 4.42
CA PHE A 288 -10.30 -26.58 4.90
C PHE A 288 -9.44 -26.83 6.15
N THR A 289 -9.83 -27.79 7.00
CA THR A 289 -9.02 -28.22 8.15
C THR A 289 -7.72 -28.88 7.71
N LEU A 290 -7.75 -29.78 6.72
CA LEU A 290 -6.57 -30.43 6.15
C LEU A 290 -5.67 -29.43 5.42
N LEU A 291 -6.26 -28.51 4.65
CA LEU A 291 -5.55 -27.42 3.99
C LEU A 291 -4.82 -26.56 5.04
N TYR A 292 -5.49 -26.22 6.14
CA TYR A 292 -4.87 -25.45 7.23
C TYR A 292 -3.74 -26.22 7.92
N ALA A 293 -3.95 -27.51 8.23
CA ALA A 293 -2.98 -28.35 8.92
C ALA A 293 -1.72 -28.63 8.08
N ASN A 294 -1.87 -28.85 6.76
CA ASN A 294 -0.73 -29.12 5.88
C ASN A 294 0.13 -27.86 5.66
N ASN A 295 -0.44 -26.66 5.71
CA ASN A 295 0.31 -25.40 5.62
C ASN A 295 1.09 -25.04 6.91
N LEU A 296 1.02 -25.84 7.97
CA LEU A 296 1.74 -25.63 9.24
C LEU A 296 3.02 -26.48 9.38
N VAL A 297 3.31 -27.37 8.42
CA VAL A 297 4.39 -28.36 8.54
C VAL A 297 5.67 -27.99 7.77
N ASP A 298 5.68 -26.87 7.04
CA ASP A 298 6.87 -26.28 6.39
C ASP A 298 7.36 -25.02 7.12
#